data_AF-A0A645GBY5-F1
#
_entry.id   AF-A0A645GBY5-F1
#
_cell.length_a   1.000
_cell.length_b   1.000
_cell.length_c   1.000
_cell.angle_alpha   90.00
_cell.angle_beta   90.00
_cell.angle_gamma   90.00
#
_symmetry.space_group_name_H-M   'P 1'
#
loop_
_entity.id
_entity.type
_entity.pdbx_description
1 polymer ?
#
loop_
_entity_poly.entity_id
_entity_poly.type
_entity_poly.pdbx_seq_one_letter_code
_entity_poly.pdbx_strand_id
1 'polypeptide(L)' 'MDREFFVRNLNEENKVIIKTMIDLIKSLHMKVVAEGVETKEYVDFLLQCGCDAIQGFYYHKPMSMTDFNILLDNVSD' A
#
# COMPACT_ATOMS: atom_id res chain seq x y z
N MET A 1 4.52 6.16 2.32
CA MET A 1 4.31 5.78 3.73
C MET A 1 5.13 4.53 3.91
N ASP A 2 6.15 4.66 4.74
CA ASP A 2 7.23 3.69 4.86
C ASP A 2 6.76 2.32 5.38
N ARG A 3 7.49 1.27 5.02
CA ARG A 3 7.22 -0.12 5.42
C ARG A 3 7.12 -0.31 6.93
N GLU A 4 7.86 0.49 7.71
CA GLU A 4 7.89 0.37 9.18
C GLU A 4 6.51 0.55 9.85
N PHE A 5 5.53 1.13 9.14
CA PHE A 5 4.16 1.24 9.62
C PHE A 5 3.36 -0.08 9.57
N PHE A 6 3.86 -1.09 8.83
CA PHE A 6 3.11 -2.31 8.48
C PHE A 6 3.74 -3.61 9.01
N VAL A 7 4.86 -3.54 9.74
CA VAL A 7 5.63 -4.72 10.18
C VAL A 7 4.99 -5.46 11.36
N ARG A 8 4.07 -4.80 12.08
CA ARG A 8 3.35 -5.35 13.24
C ARG A 8 1.91 -5.66 12.82
N ASN A 9 1.20 -6.46 13.61
CA ASN A 9 -0.22 -6.66 13.36
C ASN A 9 -0.98 -5.33 13.45
N LEU A 10 -1.96 -5.17 12.57
CA LEU A 10 -2.81 -3.99 12.56
C LEU A 10 -3.58 -3.91 13.89
N ASN A 11 -3.46 -2.77 14.58
CA ASN A 11 -4.14 -2.51 15.85
C ASN A 11 -4.74 -1.10 15.83
N GLU A 12 -5.57 -0.77 16.81
CA GLU A 12 -6.32 0.49 16.83
C GLU A 12 -5.41 1.73 16.86
N GLU A 13 -4.30 1.69 17.61
CA GLU A 13 -3.33 2.81 17.65
C GLU A 13 -2.71 3.05 16.27
N ASN A 14 -2.25 1.98 15.61
CA ASN A 14 -1.67 2.04 14.29
C ASN A 14 -2.68 2.49 13.23
N LYS A 15 -3.95 2.03 13.32
CA LYS A 15 -5.04 2.48 12.46
C LYS A 15 -5.25 4.00 12.56
N VAL A 16 -5.31 4.54 13.79
CA VAL A 16 -5.49 5.98 14.01
C VAL A 16 -4.35 6.78 13.40
N ILE A 17 -3.10 6.35 13.58
CA ILE A 17 -1.93 7.02 13.02
C ILE A 17 -1.99 7.04 11.49
N ILE A 18 -2.19 5.88 10.86
CA ILE A 18 -2.24 5.74 9.40
C ILE A 18 -3.37 6.58 8.81
N LYS A 19 -4.59 6.51 9.40
CA LYS A 19 -5.74 7.27 8.92
C LYS A 19 -5.50 8.77 9.03
N THR A 20 -4.97 9.23 10.16
CA THR A 20 -4.65 10.66 10.38
C THR A 20 -3.63 11.17 9.37
N MET A 21 -2.59 10.39 9.07
CA MET A 21 -1.59 10.75 8.07
C MET A 21 -2.21 10.84 6.66
N ILE A 22 -3.03 9.86 6.29
CA ILE A 22 -3.72 9.88 4.99
C ILE A 22 -4.61 11.11 4.90
N ASP A 23 -5.49 11.33 5.88
CA ASP A 23 -6.43 12.46 5.87
C ASP A 23 -5.71 13.82 5.78
N LEU A 24 -4.60 13.97 6.50
CA LEU A 24 -3.75 15.16 6.41
C LEU A 24 -3.22 15.36 4.98
N ILE A 25 -2.61 14.34 4.39
CA ILE A 25 -2.02 14.45 3.04
C ILE A 25 -3.11 14.71 1.99
N LYS A 26 -4.29 14.08 2.14
CA LYS A 26 -5.44 14.33 1.25
C LYS A 26 -5.99 15.75 1.40
N SER A 27 -6.00 16.31 2.61
CA SER A 27 -6.38 17.73 2.83
C SER A 27 -5.44 18.72 2.13
N LEU A 28 -4.18 18.31 1.91
CA LEU A 28 -3.19 19.06 1.15
C LEU A 28 -3.30 18.82 -0.37
N HIS A 29 -4.32 18.09 -0.83
CA HIS A 29 -4.52 17.71 -2.23
C HIS A 29 -3.34 16.91 -2.83
N MET A 30 -2.62 16.18 -1.98
CA MET A 30 -1.50 15.34 -2.37
C MET A 30 -1.92 13.86 -2.44
N LYS A 31 -1.19 13.07 -3.23
CA LYS A 31 -1.38 11.62 -3.32
C LYS A 31 -0.56 10.89 -2.26
N VAL A 32 -1.11 9.82 -1.72
CA VAL A 32 -0.41 8.93 -0.77
C VAL A 32 -0.08 7.61 -1.44
N VAL A 33 1.20 7.22 -1.39
CA VAL A 33 1.65 5.87 -1.73
C VAL A 33 2.05 5.16 -0.44
N ALA A 34 1.50 3.98 -0.16
CA ALA A 34 1.96 3.09 0.91
C ALA A 34 2.91 2.04 0.32
N GLU A 35 4.13 1.95 0.83
CA GLU A 35 5.17 1.06 0.30
C GLU A 35 5.54 -0.04 1.30
N GLY A 36 5.88 -1.23 0.80
CA GLY A 36 6.23 -2.38 1.63
C GLY A 36 5.05 -3.07 2.34
N VAL A 37 3.84 -2.99 1.79
CA VAL A 37 2.66 -3.68 2.36
C VAL A 37 2.66 -5.17 2.00
N GLU A 38 2.65 -6.05 3.00
CA GLU A 38 2.79 -7.50 2.80
C GLU A 38 1.53 -8.30 3.17
N THR A 39 0.57 -7.71 3.89
CA THR A 39 -0.63 -8.43 4.36
C THR A 39 -1.91 -7.87 3.78
N LYS A 40 -2.89 -8.76 3.52
CA LYS A 40 -4.22 -8.39 3.04
C LYS A 40 -4.94 -7.42 3.98
N GLU A 41 -4.78 -7.62 5.29
CA GLU A 41 -5.41 -6.79 6.32
C GLU A 41 -5.00 -5.31 6.17
N TYR A 42 -3.71 -5.03 5.96
CA TYR A 42 -3.24 -3.67 5.71
C TYR A 42 -3.73 -3.13 4.36
N VAL A 43 -3.76 -3.96 3.31
CA VAL A 43 -4.28 -3.53 2.00
C VAL A 43 -5.74 -3.10 2.10
N ASP A 44 -6.59 -3.94 2.68
CA ASP A 44 -8.02 -3.65 2.85
C ASP A 44 -8.21 -2.36 3.66
N PHE A 45 -7.44 -2.18 4.75
CA PHE A 45 -7.51 -0.99 5.57
C PHE A 45 -7.04 0.29 4.86
N LEU A 46 -5.91 0.22 4.14
CA LEU A 46 -5.36 1.36 3.38
C LEU A 46 -6.31 1.80 2.26
N LEU A 47 -6.96 0.85 1.58
CA LEU A 47 -7.99 1.14 0.58
C LEU A 47 -9.20 1.84 1.21
N GLN A 48 -9.70 1.33 2.34
CA GLN A 48 -10.78 1.99 3.09
C GLN A 48 -10.42 3.41 3.55
N CYS A 49 -9.14 3.64 3.88
CA CYS A 49 -8.66 4.96 4.28
C CYS A 49 -8.57 5.96 3.11
N GLY A 50 -8.58 5.50 1.86
CA GLY A 50 -8.43 6.33 0.66
C GLY A 50 -6.99 6.52 0.20
N CYS A 51 -6.10 5.54 0.47
CA CYS A 51 -4.74 5.53 -0.08
C CYS A 51 -4.77 5.42 -1.61
N ASP A 52 -3.97 6.23 -2.31
CA ASP A 52 -4.02 6.33 -3.78
C ASP A 52 -3.29 5.19 -4.49
N ALA A 53 -2.21 4.69 -3.89
CA ALA A 53 -1.47 3.56 -4.42
C ALA A 53 -0.84 2.74 -3.29
N ILE A 54 -0.83 1.43 -3.46
CA ILE A 54 -0.26 0.49 -2.50
C ILE A 54 0.75 -0.38 -3.25
N GLN A 55 1.95 -0.48 -2.70
CA GLN A 55 3.04 -1.31 -3.20
C GLN A 55 3.52 -2.22 -2.08
N GLY A 56 3.81 -3.47 -2.40
CA GLY A 56 4.51 -4.38 -1.50
C GLY A 56 4.36 -5.84 -1.90
N PHE A 57 4.92 -6.72 -1.09
CA PHE A 57 5.00 -8.15 -1.42
C PHE A 57 3.64 -8.85 -1.40
N TYR A 58 2.60 -8.21 -0.87
CA TYR A 58 1.22 -8.68 -1.02
C TYR A 58 0.85 -8.84 -2.50
N TYR A 59 1.29 -7.90 -3.35
CA TYR A 59 1.10 -7.97 -4.79
C TYR A 59 2.23 -8.79 -5.41
N HIS A 60 3.42 -8.20 -5.49
CA HIS A 60 4.59 -8.85 -6.07
C HIS A 60 5.87 -8.39 -5.39
N LYS A 61 6.83 -9.30 -5.28
CA LYS A 61 8.21 -8.97 -4.93
C LYS A 61 8.92 -8.29 -6.11
N PRO A 62 10.01 -7.54 -5.88
CA PRO A 62 10.92 -7.14 -6.94
C PRO A 62 11.27 -8.34 -7.81
N MET A 63 11.15 -8.13 -9.12
CA MET A 63 11.31 -9.17 -10.12
C MET A 63 12.17 -8.68 -11.26
N SER A 64 12.62 -9.60 -12.12
CA SER A 64 13.37 -9.22 -13.32
C SER A 64 12.48 -8.46 -14.31
N MET A 65 13.09 -7.70 -15.22
CA MET A 65 12.34 -7.06 -16.32
C MET A 65 11.57 -8.08 -17.16
N THR A 66 12.14 -9.28 -17.35
CA THR A 66 11.48 -10.36 -18.08
C THR A 66 10.19 -10.80 -17.38
N ASP A 67 10.26 -11.07 -16.08
CA ASP A 67 9.09 -11.49 -15.30
C ASP A 67 8.03 -10.38 -15.23
N PHE A 68 8.47 -9.12 -15.15
CA PHE A 68 7.58 -7.96 -15.15
C PHE A 68 6.82 -7.80 -16.47
N ASN A 69 7.50 -7.96 -17.61
CA ASN A 69 6.84 -7.93 -18.92
C ASN A 69 5.80 -9.04 -19.06
N ILE A 70 6.15 -10.27 -18.62
CA ILE A 70 5.19 -11.39 -18.59
C ILE A 70 3.97 -11.04 -17.71
N LEU A 71 4.19 -10.42 -16.55
CA LEU A 71 3.09 -9.99 -15.69
C LEU A 71 2.19 -8.96 -16.39
N LEU A 72 2.76 -7.92 -17.02
CA LEU A 72 2.00 -6.87 -17.69
C LEU A 72 1.13 -7.40 -18.83
N ASP A 73 1.66 -8.34 -19.62
CA ASP A 73 0.93 -8.94 -20.74
C ASP A 73 -0.32 -9.70 -20.24
N ASN A 74 -0.25 -10.30 -19.04
CA ASN A 74 -1.36 -11.04 -18.42
C ASN A 74 -2.40 -10.15 -17.71
N VAL A 75 -2.14 -8.84 -17.54
CA VAL A 75 -3.06 -7.89 -16.88
C VAL A 75 -3.93 -7.13 -17.89
N SER A 76 -3.64 -7.29 -19.18
CA SER A 76 -4.29 -6.53 -20.27
C SER A 76 -5.61 -7.14 -20.80
N ASP A 77 -6.18 -8.13 -20.10
CA ASP A 77 -7.51 -8.73 -20.34
C ASP A 77 -8.48 -8.44 -19.18
#